data_AF-A0A2V8V0C6-F1
#
_entry.id   AF-A0A2V8V0C6-F1
#
_cell.length_a   1.000
_cell.length_b   1.000
_cell.length_c   1.000
_cell.angle_alpha   90.00
_cell.angle_beta   90.00
_cell.angle_gamma   90.00
#
_symmetry.space_group_name_H-M   'P 1'
#
loop_
_entity.id
_entity.type
_entity.pdbx_description
1 polymer ?
#
loop_
_entity_poly.entity_id
_entity_poly.type
_entity_poly.pdbx_seq_one_letter_code
_entity_poly.pdbx_strand_id
1 'polypeptide(L)' 'MIPFRLTFEPGVPIHQQVTFAAKKAMVTGQLRPGETFPSVRVLSKALKINPNTAHKVIIQLTLDGLLEVRPGIGT' A
#
# COMPACT_ATOMS: atom_id res chain seq x y z
N MET A 1 9.89 4.42 -5.06
CA MET A 1 10.41 3.60 -3.93
C MET A 1 9.29 3.38 -2.93
N ILE A 2 9.33 2.32 -2.11
CA ILE A 2 8.29 2.10 -1.08
C ILE A 2 8.70 2.84 0.21
N PRO A 3 7.80 3.59 0.87
CA PRO A 3 8.12 4.40 2.05
C PRO A 3 8.16 3.62 3.38
N PHE A 4 7.97 2.29 3.35
CA PHE A 4 7.94 1.44 4.53
C PHE A 4 8.58 0.08 4.26
N ARG A 5 9.10 -0.55 5.33
CA ARG A 5 9.65 -1.91 5.31
C ARG A 5 8.64 -2.85 5.96
N LEU A 6 8.52 -4.05 5.40
CA LEU A 6 7.68 -5.11 5.94
C LEU A 6 8.45 -6.44 5.83
N THR A 7 8.40 -7.21 6.91
CA THR A 7 8.81 -8.62 6.93
C THR A 7 7.54 -9.47 6.96
N PHE A 8 7.43 -10.44 6.06
CA PHE A 8 6.25 -11.28 6.01
C PHE A 8 6.29 -12.37 7.07
N GLU A 9 5.24 -12.44 7.87
CA GLU A 9 5.05 -13.48 8.87
C GLU A 9 4.09 -14.56 8.35
N PRO A 10 4.42 -15.86 8.51
CA PRO A 10 3.51 -16.93 8.15
C PRO A 10 2.27 -16.92 9.04
N GLY A 11 1.13 -17.36 8.50
CA GLY A 11 -0.14 -17.43 9.24
C GLY A 11 -1.02 -16.18 9.15
N VAL A 12 -0.50 -15.04 8.68
CA VAL A 12 -1.29 -13.83 8.43
C VAL A 12 -1.40 -13.58 6.92
N PRO A 13 -2.59 -13.27 6.37
CA PRO A 13 -2.72 -12.95 4.96
C PRO A 13 -1.84 -11.75 4.54
N ILE A 14 -1.10 -11.88 3.44
CA ILE A 14 -0.17 -10.86 2.94
C ILE A 14 -0.82 -9.48 2.81
N HIS A 15 -2.04 -9.40 2.25
CA HIS A 15 -2.74 -8.13 2.09
C HIS A 15 -2.97 -7.42 3.43
N GLN A 16 -3.27 -8.14 4.52
CA GLN A 16 -3.47 -7.55 5.84
C GLN A 16 -2.17 -7.00 6.41
N GLN A 17 -1.07 -7.76 6.27
CA GLN A 17 0.25 -7.32 6.72
C GLN A 17 0.70 -6.05 6.00
N VAL A 18 0.49 -5.98 4.68
CA VAL A 18 0.86 -4.81 3.87
C VAL A 18 -0.03 -3.60 4.20
N THR A 19 -1.34 -3.80 4.35
CA THR A 19 -2.26 -2.73 4.77
C THR A 19 -1.86 -2.19 6.14
N PHE A 20 -1.53 -3.06 7.10
CA PHE A 20 -1.09 -2.63 8.43
C PHE A 20 0.21 -1.83 8.38
N ALA A 21 1.21 -2.29 7.62
CA ALA A 21 2.47 -1.57 7.45
C ALA A 21 2.27 -0.20 6.78
N ALA A 22 1.42 -0.12 5.77
CA ALA A 22 1.08 1.14 5.10
C ALA A 22 0.40 2.13 6.07
N LYS A 23 -0.58 1.66 6.85
CA LYS A 23 -1.24 2.45 7.90
C LYS A 23 -0.25 2.98 8.92
N LYS A 24 0.65 2.11 9.40
CA LYS A 24 1.71 2.49 10.34
C LYS A 24 2.63 3.57 9.75
N ALA A 25 3.00 3.46 8.49
CA ALA A 25 3.83 4.46 7.81
C ALA A 25 3.14 5.84 7.72
N MET A 26 1.83 5.87 7.48
CA MET A 26 1.04 7.10 7.48
C MET A 26 0.97 7.73 8.87
N VAL A 27 0.64 6.94 9.91
CA VAL A 27 0.52 7.42 11.30
C VAL A 27 1.86 7.92 11.85
N THR A 28 2.96 7.27 11.47
CA THR A 28 4.32 7.67 11.89
C THR A 28 4.89 8.83 11.07
N GLY A 29 4.16 9.33 10.06
CA GLY A 29 4.59 10.43 9.21
C GLY A 29 5.66 10.07 8.18
N GLN A 30 5.92 8.77 7.96
CA GLN A 30 6.79 8.29 6.87
C GLN A 30 6.12 8.47 5.49
N LEU A 31 4.78 8.47 5.46
CA LEU A 31 4.00 8.89 4.31
C LEU A 31 3.14 10.09 4.73
N ARG A 32 3.38 11.24 4.13
CA ARG A 32 2.67 12.48 4.50
C ARG A 32 1.36 12.62 3.72
N PRO A 33 0.33 13.27 4.30
CA PRO A 33 -0.87 13.62 3.55
C PRO A 33 -0.52 14.40 2.28
N GLY A 34 -1.12 14.01 1.16
CA GLY A 34 -0.85 14.60 -0.15
C GLY A 34 0.33 13.99 -0.92
N GLU A 35 1.17 13.16 -0.29
CA GLU A 35 2.18 12.40 -1.01
C GLU A 35 1.56 11.27 -1.83
N THR A 36 2.19 10.97 -2.97
CA THR A 36 1.73 9.90 -3.85
C THR A 36 2.01 8.54 -3.21
N PHE A 37 0.96 7.76 -2.99
CA PHE A 37 1.11 6.38 -2.56
C PHE A 37 1.61 5.49 -3.72
N PRO A 38 2.46 4.48 -3.46
CA PRO A 38 2.94 3.57 -4.50
C PRO A 38 1.80 2.89 -5.27
N SER A 39 1.88 2.90 -6.60
CA SER A 39 0.92 2.18 -7.44
C SER A 39 0.97 0.67 -7.23
N VAL A 40 -0.07 -0.05 -7.66
CA VAL A 40 -0.14 -1.52 -7.61
C VAL A 40 1.13 -2.16 -8.19
N ARG A 41 1.60 -1.66 -9.34
CA ARG A 41 2.80 -2.17 -10.01
C ARG A 41 4.06 -1.96 -9.19
N VAL A 42 4.22 -0.78 -8.57
CA VAL A 42 5.37 -0.47 -7.72
C VAL A 42 5.33 -1.33 -6.46
N LEU A 43 4.18 -1.43 -5.80
CA LEU A 43 3.98 -2.20 -4.58
C LEU A 43 4.26 -3.69 -4.81
N SER A 44 3.70 -4.26 -5.89
CA SER A 44 3.93 -5.65 -6.30
C SER A 44 5.40 -5.93 -6.57
N LYS A 45 6.08 -5.06 -7.33
CA LYS A 45 7.50 -5.26 -7.67
C LYS A 45 8.41 -5.18 -6.45
N ALA A 46 8.22 -4.16 -5.61
CA ALA A 46 9.14 -3.91 -4.50
C ALA A 46 8.87 -4.79 -3.26
N LEU A 47 7.63 -5.26 -3.05
CA LEU A 47 7.33 -6.27 -2.01
C LEU A 47 7.35 -7.71 -2.54
N LYS A 48 7.54 -7.91 -3.85
CA LYS A 48 7.47 -9.23 -4.53
C LYS A 48 6.17 -9.98 -4.23
N ILE A 49 5.05 -9.26 -4.21
CA ILE A 49 3.71 -9.82 -3.96
C ILE A 49 2.89 -9.87 -5.25
N ASN A 50 1.88 -10.74 -5.29
CA ASN A 50 0.96 -10.84 -6.42
C ASN A 50 0.26 -9.48 -6.68
N PRO A 51 0.20 -8.98 -7.93
CA PRO A 51 -0.48 -7.72 -8.28
C PRO A 51 -1.93 -7.63 -7.75
N ASN A 52 -2.68 -8.73 -7.75
CA ASN A 52 -4.04 -8.77 -7.19
C ASN A 52 -4.05 -8.54 -5.68
N THR A 53 -3.00 -8.98 -4.97
CA THR A 53 -2.84 -8.72 -3.53
C THR A 53 -2.50 -7.25 -3.29
N ALA A 54 -1.61 -6.67 -4.10
CA ALA A 54 -1.33 -5.24 -4.05
C ALA A 54 -2.57 -4.39 -4.36
N HIS A 55 -3.40 -4.82 -5.32
CA HIS A 55 -4.66 -4.16 -5.64
C HIS A 55 -5.64 -4.20 -4.46
N LYS A 56 -5.77 -5.35 -3.78
CA LYS A 56 -6.58 -5.47 -2.55
C LYS A 56 -6.13 -4.51 -1.46
N VAL A 57 -4.82 -4.30 -1.29
CA VAL A 57 -4.29 -3.32 -0.31
C VAL A 57 -4.75 -1.91 -0.66
N ILE A 58 -4.61 -1.49 -1.93
CA ILE A 58 -5.02 -0.14 -2.34
C ILE A 58 -6.52 0.06 -2.15
N ILE A 59 -7.35 -0.90 -2.54
CA ILE A 59 -8.80 -0.85 -2.31
C ILE A 59 -9.09 -0.72 -0.82
N GLN A 60 -8.48 -1.54 0.03
CA GLN A 60 -8.72 -1.49 1.47
C GLN A 60 -8.36 -0.13 2.06
N LEU A 61 -7.18 0.42 1.73
CA LEU A 61 -6.76 1.74 2.19
C LEU A 61 -7.66 2.87 1.67
N THR A 62 -8.24 2.71 0.49
CA THR A 62 -9.22 3.65 -0.08
C THR A 62 -10.55 3.59 0.67
N LEU A 63 -11.05 2.37 0.95
CA LEU A 63 -12.25 2.16 1.76
C LEU A 63 -12.09 2.70 3.19
N ASP A 64 -10.89 2.60 3.75
CA ASP A 64 -10.54 3.14 5.07
C ASP A 64 -10.39 4.68 5.05
N GLY A 65 -10.55 5.34 3.90
CA GLY A 65 -10.42 6.80 3.75
C GLY A 65 -8.99 7.32 3.84
N LEU A 66 -7.98 6.43 3.81
CA LEU A 66 -6.56 6.77 3.94
C LEU A 66 -5.91 7.08 2.60
N LEU A 67 -6.50 6.60 1.51
CA LEU A 67 -6.10 6.92 0.14
C LEU A 67 -7.26 7.51 -0.62
N GLU A 68 -6.96 8.54 -1.41
CA GLU A 68 -7.85 9.03 -2.44
C GLU A 68 -7.38 8.47 -3.78
N VAL A 69 -8.21 7.64 -4.42
CA VAL A 69 -7.93 7.22 -5.80
C VAL A 69 -8.41 8.33 -6.71
N ARG A 70 -7.48 9.05 -7.32
CA ARG A 70 -7.79 9.99 -8.40
C ARG A 70 -7.69 9.25 -9.73
N PRO A 71 -8.80 8.91 -10.38
CA PRO A 71 -8.77 8.31 -11.71
C PRO A 71 -8.29 9.39 -12.67
N GLY A 72 -7.08 9.24 -13.22
CA GLY A 72 -6.55 10.17 -14.21
C GLY A 72 -5.19 10.76 -13.84
N ILE A 73 -4.17 9.94 -14.00
CA ILE A 73 -2.98 10.31 -14.80
C ILE A 73 -2.58 9.04 -15.56
N GLY A 74 -3.50 8.55 -16.40
CA GLY A 74 -3.04 7.88 -17.61
C GLY A 74 -2.26 8.91 -18.42
N THR A 75 -1.14 8.51 -19.00
CA THR A 75 -0.43 9.28 -20.03
C THR A 75 -1.37 9.91 -21.03
#